data_AF-A0ABD7D2Q7-F1
#
_entry.id   AF-A0ABD7D2Q7-F1
#
_cell.length_a   1.000
_cell.length_b   1.000
_cell.length_c   1.000
_cell.angle_alpha   90.00
_cell.angle_beta   90.00
_cell.angle_gamma   90.00
#
_symmetry.space_group_name_H-M   'P 1'
#
loop_
_entity.id
_entity.type
_entity.pdbx_description
1 polymer ?
#
loop_
_entity_poly.entity_id
_entity_poly.type
_entity_poly.pdbx_seq_one_letter_code
_entity_poly.pdbx_strand_id
1 'polypeptide(L)'
;MSVRRVVPIAMRLSWLVLIALAIGEFVTDLPGPWWATTLLPALVVLALMVATMSLQARTAAPRGEPGPPVEVAPPVTGRWKALNSPADKVPSHGTHAYGQTYAIDIVAQPETAEGEAPGRPGAAPAPRPAADPATRPVARPAAGPATRPEVGPVARPAFRLFWPVVRRNRAFPAFGAPLLAVADATVVVASDGQRDHLSRNSLPALAYLMLAEAPVRSIVGAHRIIGNHVILDLGGGTYAVYAHLRRGSLRVRAGDRVRAGQGIGRVGNSGNTTEPHLHFHLMDGPDPDAARGVPFTWRGVGVPANGETFTVVEPEERGGQPTEERAEKQAGRPTEQQAGRPVEGRAAGS
;
A
#
# COMPACT_ATOMS: atom_id res chain seq x y z
N MET A 1 17.61 -10.08 -23.79
CA MET A 1 16.96 -9.47 -22.60
C MET A 1 15.67 -8.81 -23.04
N SER A 2 14.53 -8.96 -22.36
CA SER A 2 13.27 -8.38 -22.84
C SER A 2 13.31 -6.84 -22.77
N VAL A 3 12.59 -6.16 -23.67
CA VAL A 3 12.46 -4.68 -23.67
C VAL A 3 12.09 -4.14 -22.28
N ARG A 4 11.23 -4.87 -21.54
CA ARG A 4 10.79 -4.49 -20.20
C ARG A 4 11.91 -4.44 -19.16
N ARG A 5 12.97 -5.23 -19.33
CA ARG A 5 14.16 -5.17 -18.44
C ARG A 5 15.18 -4.15 -18.90
N VAL A 6 15.30 -3.95 -20.21
CA VAL A 6 16.28 -3.02 -20.80
C VAL A 6 15.89 -1.56 -20.55
N VAL A 7 14.60 -1.23 -20.67
CA VAL A 7 14.13 0.17 -20.57
C VAL A 7 14.41 0.80 -19.19
N PRO A 8 14.12 0.16 -18.04
CA PRO A 8 14.50 0.69 -16.74
C PRO A 8 16.02 0.87 -16.58
N ILE A 9 16.84 -0.04 -17.14
CA ILE A 9 18.30 0.08 -17.10
C ILE A 9 18.77 1.30 -17.90
N ALA A 10 18.26 1.46 -19.12
CA ALA A 10 18.58 2.61 -19.97
C ALA A 10 18.21 3.94 -19.29
N MET A 11 17.03 4.01 -18.65
CA MET A 11 16.61 5.19 -17.88
C MET A 11 17.59 5.54 -16.76
N ARG A 12 18.08 4.53 -16.02
CA ARG A 12 19.06 4.74 -14.92
C ARG A 12 20.40 5.23 -15.47
N LEU A 13 20.87 4.65 -16.58
CA LEU A 13 22.10 5.09 -17.25
C LEU A 13 21.97 6.54 -17.76
N SER A 14 20.82 6.92 -18.34
CA SER A 14 20.58 8.30 -18.78
C SER A 14 20.68 9.30 -17.64
N TRP A 15 20.11 8.99 -16.47
CA TRP A 15 20.27 9.83 -15.28
C TRP A 15 21.73 9.96 -14.83
N LEU A 16 22.49 8.87 -14.83
CA LEU A 16 23.92 8.90 -14.46
C LEU A 16 24.72 9.77 -15.43
N VAL A 17 24.45 9.69 -16.73
CA VAL A 17 25.07 10.54 -17.75
C VAL A 17 24.69 12.01 -17.52
N LEU A 18 23.41 12.31 -17.26
CA LEU A 18 22.96 13.68 -17.00
C LEU A 18 23.65 14.30 -15.76
N ILE A 19 23.78 13.51 -14.69
CA ILE A 19 24.50 13.94 -13.47
C ILE A 19 25.99 14.14 -13.78
N ALA A 20 26.61 13.23 -14.53
CA ALA A 20 28.02 13.34 -14.91
C ALA A 20 28.28 14.59 -15.77
N LEU A 21 27.38 14.93 -16.70
CA LEU A 21 27.44 16.17 -17.48
C LEU A 21 27.35 17.41 -16.58
N ALA A 22 26.41 17.43 -15.63
CA ALA A 22 26.26 18.54 -14.70
C ALA A 22 27.48 18.72 -13.78
N ILE A 23 28.06 17.62 -13.29
CA ILE A 23 29.28 17.66 -12.46
C ILE A 23 30.49 18.07 -13.31
N GLY A 24 30.62 17.55 -14.53
CA GLY A 24 31.73 17.88 -15.43
C GLY A 24 31.78 19.36 -15.76
N GLU A 25 30.64 19.98 -16.09
CA GLU A 25 30.55 21.42 -16.29
C GLU A 25 31.00 22.21 -15.05
N PHE A 26 30.57 21.77 -13.85
CA PHE A 26 30.91 22.46 -12.60
C PHE A 26 32.39 22.31 -12.19
N VAL A 27 33.02 21.18 -12.51
CA VAL A 27 34.36 20.82 -11.99
C VAL A 27 35.48 21.10 -12.99
N THR A 28 35.22 20.99 -14.30
CA THR A 28 36.30 20.88 -15.30
C THR A 28 36.42 22.03 -16.29
N ASP A 29 35.64 23.11 -16.15
CA ASP A 29 35.62 24.28 -17.05
C ASP A 29 35.77 23.84 -18.52
N LEU A 30 34.80 23.06 -18.99
CA LEU A 30 34.86 22.39 -20.29
C LEU A 30 35.11 23.42 -21.41
N PRO A 31 36.12 23.19 -22.29
CA PRO A 31 36.43 24.14 -23.35
C PRO A 31 35.29 24.20 -24.37
N GLY A 32 34.79 25.41 -24.63
CA GLY A 32 33.69 25.68 -25.56
C GLY A 32 32.51 26.36 -24.87
N PRO A 33 31.47 26.73 -25.63
CA PRO A 33 30.30 27.34 -25.03
C PRO A 33 29.43 26.28 -24.33
N TRP A 34 28.96 26.59 -23.12
CA TRP A 34 28.12 25.72 -22.27
C TRP A 34 26.91 25.10 -22.98
N TRP A 35 26.35 25.78 -23.98
CA TRP A 35 25.22 25.27 -24.74
C TRP A 35 25.60 24.06 -25.60
N ALA A 36 26.84 23.97 -26.07
CA ALA A 36 27.34 22.89 -26.91
C ALA A 36 27.88 21.71 -26.07
N THR A 37 28.63 22.02 -25.02
CA THR A 37 29.31 21.02 -24.18
C THR A 37 28.36 20.34 -23.20
N THR A 38 27.31 21.04 -22.75
CA THR A 38 26.47 20.57 -21.64
C THR A 38 24.97 20.61 -21.98
N LEU A 39 24.43 21.73 -22.47
CA LEU A 39 22.98 21.84 -22.73
C LEU A 39 22.51 20.88 -23.84
N LEU A 40 23.16 20.87 -25.01
CA LEU A 40 22.77 20.00 -26.13
C LEU A 40 22.85 18.50 -25.76
N PRO A 41 23.95 17.99 -25.19
CA PRO A 41 23.99 16.61 -24.70
C PRO A 41 22.93 16.31 -23.64
N ALA A 42 22.69 17.22 -22.70
CA ALA A 42 21.64 17.07 -21.69
C ALA A 42 20.24 16.99 -22.31
N LEU A 43 19.95 17.80 -23.34
CA LEU A 43 18.69 17.75 -24.08
C LEU A 43 18.52 16.43 -24.85
N VAL A 44 19.59 15.90 -25.44
CA VAL A 44 19.57 14.57 -26.09
C VAL A 44 19.28 13.47 -25.07
N VAL A 45 19.96 13.49 -23.93
CA VAL A 45 19.71 12.55 -22.82
C VAL A 45 18.29 12.68 -22.30
N LEU A 46 17.78 13.90 -22.13
CA LEU A 46 16.40 14.16 -21.71
C LEU A 46 15.39 13.62 -22.74
N ALA A 47 15.64 13.81 -24.03
CA ALA A 47 14.80 13.26 -25.09
C ALA A 47 14.80 11.72 -25.08
N LEU A 48 15.96 11.10 -24.87
CA LEU A 48 16.09 9.65 -24.68
C LEU A 48 15.33 9.16 -23.43
N MET A 49 15.35 9.93 -22.34
CA MET A 49 14.56 9.63 -21.14
C MET A 49 13.06 9.71 -21.42
N VAL A 50 12.58 10.75 -22.10
CA VAL A 50 11.16 10.86 -22.47
C VAL A 50 10.76 9.70 -23.40
N ALA A 51 11.60 9.33 -24.35
CA ALA A 51 11.37 8.21 -25.26
C ALA A 51 11.31 6.87 -24.52
N THR A 52 12.25 6.62 -23.60
CA THR A 52 12.27 5.40 -22.77
C THR A 52 11.09 5.34 -21.82
N MET A 53 10.69 6.46 -21.20
CA MET A 53 9.48 6.53 -20.36
C MET A 53 8.21 6.22 -21.17
N SER A 54 8.12 6.76 -22.39
CA SER A 54 7.03 6.48 -23.32
C SER A 54 7.00 5.00 -23.74
N LEU A 55 8.16 4.40 -23.99
CA LEU A 55 8.28 2.97 -24.31
C LEU A 55 7.93 2.08 -23.10
N GLN A 56 8.34 2.47 -21.89
CA GLN A 56 7.96 1.78 -20.66
C GLN A 56 6.45 1.78 -20.49
N ALA A 57 5.80 2.95 -20.61
CA ALA A 57 4.36 3.09 -20.54
C ALA A 57 3.63 2.17 -21.54
N ARG A 58 4.10 2.15 -22.80
CA ARG A 58 3.51 1.29 -23.86
C ARG A 58 3.71 -0.20 -23.59
N THR A 59 4.85 -0.60 -23.05
CA THR A 59 5.15 -2.03 -22.82
C THR A 59 4.48 -2.59 -21.57
N ALA A 60 4.30 -1.74 -20.56
CA ALA A 60 3.60 -2.03 -19.33
C ALA A 60 2.07 -2.01 -19.49
N ALA A 61 1.54 -1.28 -20.48
CA ALA A 61 0.12 -1.27 -20.78
C ALA A 61 -0.45 -2.70 -20.98
N PRO A 62 -1.67 -2.97 -20.45
CA PRO A 62 -2.39 -4.21 -20.74
C PRO A 62 -2.51 -4.43 -22.25
N ARG A 63 -2.51 -5.70 -22.68
CA ARG A 63 -2.80 -6.06 -24.08
C ARG A 63 -4.14 -6.77 -24.11
N GLY A 64 -5.04 -6.31 -24.99
CA GLY A 64 -6.39 -6.85 -25.08
C GLY A 64 -7.30 -6.37 -23.95
N GLU A 65 -8.51 -6.92 -23.90
CA GLU A 65 -9.43 -6.64 -22.80
C GLU A 65 -8.89 -7.20 -21.47
N PRO A 66 -9.15 -6.52 -20.35
CA PRO A 66 -8.80 -7.05 -19.04
C PRO A 66 -9.41 -8.43 -18.84
N GLY A 67 -8.62 -9.38 -18.33
CA GLY A 67 -9.17 -10.65 -17.85
C GLY A 67 -10.17 -10.42 -16.70
N PRO A 68 -10.95 -11.44 -16.31
CA PRO A 68 -11.88 -11.32 -15.20
C PRO A 68 -11.13 -10.92 -13.91
N PRO A 69 -11.71 -10.06 -13.06
CA PRO A 69 -11.09 -9.68 -11.81
C PRO A 69 -10.84 -10.88 -10.89
N VAL A 70 -9.65 -10.95 -10.31
CA VAL A 70 -9.32 -11.95 -9.29
C VAL A 70 -9.91 -11.52 -7.95
N GLU A 71 -10.81 -12.34 -7.39
CA GLU A 71 -11.35 -12.07 -6.06
C GLU A 71 -10.34 -12.46 -4.98
N VAL A 72 -10.06 -11.52 -4.07
CA VAL A 72 -9.19 -11.74 -2.90
C VAL A 72 -9.83 -11.15 -1.63
N ALA A 73 -9.37 -11.53 -0.44
CA ALA A 73 -9.85 -10.93 0.80
C ALA A 73 -9.36 -9.47 0.95
N PRO A 74 -10.10 -8.59 1.65
CA PRO A 74 -9.60 -7.26 1.95
C PRO A 74 -8.32 -7.29 2.80
N PRO A 75 -7.31 -6.44 2.52
CA PRO A 75 -6.02 -6.43 3.24
C PRO A 75 -6.06 -5.73 4.60
N VAL A 76 -7.23 -5.25 5.03
CA VAL A 76 -7.41 -4.37 6.20
C VAL A 76 -8.75 -4.66 6.87
N THR A 77 -8.91 -4.23 8.13
CA THR A 77 -10.17 -4.24 8.87
C THR A 77 -10.58 -2.83 9.29
N GLY A 78 -11.85 -2.62 9.60
CA GLY A 78 -12.41 -1.32 10.00
C GLY A 78 -12.77 -0.42 8.81
N ARG A 79 -12.87 0.90 9.07
CA ARG A 79 -13.37 1.90 8.12
C ARG A 79 -12.24 2.60 7.35
N TRP A 80 -12.33 2.59 6.02
CA TRP A 80 -11.29 3.07 5.10
C TRP A 80 -11.89 3.87 3.94
N LYS A 81 -11.08 4.74 3.35
CA LYS A 81 -11.45 5.53 2.16
C LYS A 81 -10.46 5.30 1.03
N ALA A 82 -10.96 5.10 -0.18
CA ALA A 82 -10.15 5.08 -1.39
C ALA A 82 -9.77 6.50 -1.83
N LEU A 83 -8.47 6.73 -2.05
CA LEU A 83 -7.92 7.98 -2.56
C LEU A 83 -7.75 7.94 -4.08
N ASN A 84 -7.13 6.86 -4.54
CA ASN A 84 -6.94 6.52 -5.95
C ASN A 84 -7.42 5.09 -6.12
N SER A 85 -8.26 4.85 -7.13
CA SER A 85 -8.90 3.57 -7.37
C SER A 85 -9.04 3.30 -8.86
N PRO A 86 -8.88 2.04 -9.30
CA PRO A 86 -9.11 1.67 -10.68
C PRO A 86 -10.61 1.58 -11.02
N ALA A 87 -11.51 1.66 -10.03
CA ALA A 87 -12.96 1.65 -10.25
C ALA A 87 -13.44 2.83 -11.10
N ASP A 88 -12.89 4.03 -10.89
CA ASP A 88 -13.26 5.21 -11.68
C ASP A 88 -12.47 5.32 -12.98
N LYS A 89 -11.18 5.04 -12.90
CA LYS A 89 -10.26 5.23 -14.01
C LYS A 89 -9.07 4.28 -13.90
N VAL A 90 -9.05 3.30 -14.79
CA VAL A 90 -7.79 2.64 -15.14
C VAL A 90 -6.93 3.69 -15.84
N PRO A 91 -5.70 4.00 -15.37
CA PRO A 91 -4.96 5.18 -15.80
C PRO A 91 -4.76 5.21 -17.32
N SER A 92 -5.06 6.35 -17.96
CA SER A 92 -4.91 6.51 -19.42
C SER A 92 -3.51 6.94 -19.87
N HIS A 93 -2.65 7.39 -18.95
CA HIS A 93 -1.32 7.93 -19.27
C HIS A 93 -0.27 7.37 -18.28
N GLY A 94 0.55 6.42 -18.71
CA GLY A 94 1.83 6.08 -18.07
C GLY A 94 1.80 5.25 -16.78
N THR A 95 0.70 5.23 -16.03
CA THR A 95 0.61 4.52 -14.73
C THR A 95 0.37 3.01 -14.86
N HIS A 96 1.01 2.37 -15.84
CA HIS A 96 1.07 0.91 -15.95
C HIS A 96 2.41 0.36 -15.45
N ALA A 97 3.43 1.21 -15.34
CA ALA A 97 4.73 0.84 -14.79
C ALA A 97 4.59 0.27 -13.37
N TYR A 98 5.49 -0.63 -12.97
CA TYR A 98 5.47 -1.27 -11.65
C TYR A 98 4.29 -2.22 -11.40
N GLY A 99 3.58 -2.65 -12.45
CA GLY A 99 2.40 -3.51 -12.31
C GLY A 99 1.16 -2.79 -11.75
N GLN A 100 1.20 -1.47 -11.57
CA GLN A 100 0.21 -0.73 -10.78
C GLN A 100 -1.07 -0.32 -11.55
N THR A 101 -1.34 -0.92 -12.73
CA THR A 101 -2.49 -0.55 -13.59
C THR A 101 -3.82 -0.55 -12.84
N TYR A 102 -4.01 -1.51 -11.94
CA TYR A 102 -5.21 -1.66 -11.13
C TYR A 102 -4.93 -1.35 -9.65
N ALA A 103 -3.98 -0.47 -9.36
CA ALA A 103 -3.64 -0.16 -7.98
C ALA A 103 -4.66 0.71 -7.29
N ILE A 104 -4.85 0.43 -6.00
CA ILE A 104 -5.69 1.20 -5.10
C ILE A 104 -4.85 1.76 -3.96
N ASP A 105 -5.06 3.04 -3.66
CA ASP A 105 -4.50 3.71 -2.50
C ASP A 105 -5.61 3.96 -1.48
N ILE A 106 -5.50 3.38 -0.28
CA ILE A 106 -6.50 3.53 0.77
C ILE A 106 -5.92 4.14 2.05
N VAL A 107 -6.74 4.94 2.74
CA VAL A 107 -6.41 5.54 4.04
C VAL A 107 -7.46 5.20 5.07
N ALA A 108 -7.01 4.97 6.31
CA ALA A 108 -7.92 4.72 7.42
C ALA A 108 -8.77 5.98 7.72
N GLN A 109 -10.06 5.76 7.93
CA GLN A 109 -11.01 6.77 8.41
C GLN A 109 -11.66 6.28 9.70
N PRO A 110 -10.97 6.44 10.84
CA PRO A 110 -11.60 6.09 12.10
C PRO A 110 -12.88 6.93 12.27
N GLU A 111 -13.91 6.33 12.87
CA GLU A 111 -15.14 7.04 13.16
C GLU A 111 -14.80 8.24 14.04
N THR A 112 -14.96 9.44 13.49
CA THR A 112 -14.96 10.65 14.31
C THR A 112 -16.18 10.52 15.21
N ALA A 113 -15.98 10.62 16.53
CA ALA A 113 -17.08 10.79 17.47
C ALA A 113 -18.05 11.83 16.89
N GLU A 114 -19.30 11.43 16.72
CA GLU A 114 -20.34 12.25 16.13
C GLU A 114 -20.35 13.65 16.77
N GLY A 115 -20.30 14.72 15.95
CA GLY A 115 -20.62 16.06 16.45
C GLY A 115 -19.75 17.25 16.06
N GLU A 116 -18.95 17.23 14.99
CA GLU A 116 -18.37 18.48 14.48
C GLU A 116 -18.66 18.63 12.98
N ALA A 117 -19.75 19.34 12.67
CA ALA A 117 -20.06 19.80 11.32
C ALA A 117 -18.89 20.60 10.75
N PRO A 118 -18.64 20.58 9.42
CA PRO A 118 -17.57 21.36 8.82
C PRO A 118 -17.83 22.86 9.04
N GLY A 119 -17.09 23.45 9.98
CA GLY A 119 -17.11 24.87 10.26
C GLY A 119 -16.80 25.67 8.99
N ARG A 120 -17.73 26.55 8.59
CA ARG A 120 -17.53 27.54 7.54
C ARG A 120 -16.21 28.29 7.74
N PRO A 121 -15.43 28.57 6.68
CA PRO A 121 -14.26 29.43 6.80
C PRO A 121 -14.73 30.88 6.99
N GLY A 122 -14.49 31.44 8.18
CA GLY A 122 -14.66 32.87 8.42
C GLY A 122 -15.43 33.22 9.69
N ALA A 123 -14.82 33.00 10.84
CA ALA A 123 -15.06 33.81 12.04
C ALA A 123 -13.86 33.64 12.98
N ALA A 124 -13.09 34.70 13.17
CA ALA A 124 -12.08 34.73 14.21
C ALA A 124 -12.77 34.58 15.58
N PRO A 125 -12.24 33.77 16.52
CA PRO A 125 -12.80 33.73 17.86
C PRO A 125 -12.61 35.09 18.54
N ALA A 126 -13.70 35.64 19.07
CA ALA A 126 -13.69 36.88 19.84
C ALA A 126 -12.72 36.75 21.05
N PRO A 127 -11.99 37.82 21.41
CA PRO A 127 -11.07 37.78 22.55
C PRO A 127 -11.88 37.59 23.85
N ARG A 128 -11.47 36.62 24.67
CA ARG A 128 -11.99 36.47 26.04
C ARG A 128 -11.56 37.69 26.88
N PRO A 129 -12.42 38.21 27.76
CA PRO A 129 -12.05 39.30 28.66
C PRO A 129 -10.95 38.85 29.63
N ALA A 130 -10.01 39.75 29.89
CA ALA A 130 -8.90 39.54 30.82
C ALA A 130 -9.44 39.33 32.24
N ALA A 131 -8.98 38.27 32.90
CA ALA A 131 -9.23 38.04 34.32
C ALA A 131 -8.15 38.73 35.17
N ASP A 132 -8.62 39.40 36.22
CA ASP A 132 -7.93 40.19 37.23
C ASP A 132 -6.83 39.41 37.99
N PRO A 133 -5.62 39.94 38.25
CA PRO A 133 -4.55 39.20 38.90
C PRO A 133 -4.54 39.47 40.41
N ALA A 134 -5.38 38.77 41.17
CA ALA A 134 -5.19 38.71 42.62
C ALA A 134 -5.70 37.40 43.22
N THR A 135 -4.81 36.75 43.97
CA THR A 135 -5.01 35.60 44.88
C THR A 135 -5.02 34.18 44.25
N ARG A 136 -3.86 33.50 44.37
CA ARG A 136 -3.74 32.03 44.40
C ARG A 136 -3.07 31.64 45.71
N PRO A 137 -3.65 30.77 46.55
CA PRO A 137 -2.86 29.96 47.46
C PRO A 137 -2.28 28.75 46.72
N VAL A 138 -1.01 28.47 46.98
CA VAL A 138 -0.26 27.33 46.46
C VAL A 138 -0.70 26.07 47.19
N ALA A 139 -1.46 25.20 46.52
CA ALA A 139 -1.65 23.82 46.93
C ALA A 139 -1.15 22.89 45.81
N ARG A 140 -0.17 22.06 46.14
CA ARG A 140 0.43 21.04 45.25
C ARG A 140 -0.49 19.81 45.27
N PRO A 141 -1.10 19.36 44.17
CA PRO A 141 -1.73 18.04 44.15
C PRO A 141 -0.66 16.97 43.90
N ALA A 142 -0.74 15.89 44.66
CA ALA A 142 0.10 14.72 44.56
C ALA A 142 0.03 14.08 43.16
N ALA A 143 1.18 13.62 42.67
CA ALA A 143 1.30 12.93 41.39
C ALA A 143 0.67 11.52 41.48
N GLY A 144 -0.54 11.37 40.93
CA GLY A 144 -1.05 10.07 40.51
C GLY A 144 -0.35 9.60 39.22
N PRO A 145 -0.34 8.29 38.92
CA PRO A 145 0.32 7.78 37.72
C PRO A 145 -0.34 8.40 36.49
N ALA A 146 0.46 9.08 35.67
CA ALA A 146 0.01 9.66 34.41
C ALA A 146 -0.47 8.53 33.49
N THR A 147 -1.78 8.30 33.46
CA THR A 147 -2.42 7.58 32.37
C THR A 147 -2.07 8.34 31.10
N ARG A 148 -1.39 7.67 30.16
CA ARG A 148 -1.21 8.23 28.81
C ARG A 148 -2.61 8.59 28.31
N PRO A 149 -2.83 9.81 27.78
CA PRO A 149 -4.10 10.09 27.13
C PRO A 149 -4.23 9.10 25.97
N GLU A 150 -5.27 8.26 26.02
CA GLU A 150 -5.75 7.55 24.85
C GLU A 150 -6.03 8.63 23.80
N VAL A 151 -5.19 8.66 22.76
CA VAL A 151 -5.35 9.59 21.66
C VAL A 151 -6.59 9.11 20.92
N GLY A 152 -7.71 9.78 21.14
CA GLY A 152 -8.95 9.54 20.41
C GLY A 152 -8.73 9.60 18.88
N PRO A 153 -9.69 9.12 18.08
CA PRO A 153 -9.52 8.97 16.65
C PRO A 153 -9.11 10.29 16.00
N VAL A 154 -7.84 10.36 15.58
CA VAL A 154 -7.26 11.57 14.98
C VAL A 154 -7.90 11.75 13.61
N ALA A 155 -8.56 12.87 13.35
CA ALA A 155 -9.03 13.16 12.00
C ALA A 155 -7.82 13.25 11.03
N ARG A 156 -7.91 12.63 9.85
CA ARG A 156 -6.84 12.68 8.85
C ARG A 156 -6.53 14.15 8.49
N PRO A 157 -5.28 14.61 8.63
CA PRO A 157 -4.91 15.97 8.25
C PRO A 157 -5.14 16.21 6.76
N ALA A 158 -5.90 17.25 6.40
CA ALA A 158 -6.06 17.66 5.02
C ALA A 158 -4.76 18.28 4.46
N PHE A 159 -4.63 18.26 3.13
CA PHE A 159 -3.54 18.93 2.42
C PHE A 159 -3.50 20.43 2.77
N ARG A 160 -2.30 21.01 2.77
CA ARG A 160 -2.08 22.44 3.08
C ARG A 160 -1.30 23.13 1.98
N LEU A 161 -1.64 24.39 1.71
CA LEU A 161 -0.92 25.14 0.69
C LEU A 161 0.53 25.45 1.11
N PHE A 162 0.79 25.68 2.40
CA PHE A 162 2.12 26.12 2.84
C PHE A 162 2.55 25.55 4.18
N TRP A 163 1.78 25.77 5.25
CA TRP A 163 2.16 25.39 6.62
C TRP A 163 1.16 24.43 7.29
N PRO A 164 1.62 23.52 8.16
CA PRO A 164 3.00 23.06 8.30
C PRO A 164 3.49 22.35 7.04
N VAL A 165 4.78 22.53 6.74
CA VAL A 165 5.44 21.98 5.53
C VAL A 165 5.41 20.46 5.55
N VAL A 166 5.73 19.85 6.70
CA VAL A 166 5.75 18.40 6.89
C VAL A 166 5.07 18.03 8.21
N ARG A 167 4.60 16.79 8.34
CA ARG A 167 4.04 16.23 9.60
C ARG A 167 4.69 14.92 9.94
N ARG A 168 4.65 14.59 11.23
CA ARG A 168 5.00 13.25 11.72
C ARG A 168 3.92 12.25 11.29
N ASN A 169 4.34 11.02 10.99
CA ASN A 169 3.43 9.98 10.50
C ASN A 169 2.31 9.63 11.48
N ARG A 170 2.56 9.75 12.79
CA ARG A 170 1.55 9.55 13.85
C ARG A 170 0.36 10.51 13.78
N ALA A 171 0.47 11.59 13.00
CA ALA A 171 -0.66 12.49 12.75
C ALA A 171 -1.70 11.90 11.78
N PHE A 172 -1.39 10.79 11.10
CA PHE A 172 -2.27 10.15 10.13
C PHE A 172 -2.79 8.83 10.67
N PRO A 173 -4.12 8.59 10.66
CA PRO A 173 -4.72 7.37 11.21
C PRO A 173 -4.23 6.08 10.57
N ALA A 174 -3.92 6.13 9.27
CA ALA A 174 -3.47 4.95 8.56
C ALA A 174 -2.10 4.47 9.07
N PHE A 175 -1.24 5.35 9.59
CA PHE A 175 0.10 4.96 9.99
C PHE A 175 0.10 3.96 11.16
N GLY A 176 0.64 2.78 10.92
CA GLY A 176 0.67 1.70 11.90
C GLY A 176 -0.56 0.79 11.88
N ALA A 177 -1.57 1.07 11.06
CA ALA A 177 -2.72 0.19 10.88
C ALA A 177 -2.26 -1.22 10.44
N PRO A 178 -2.86 -2.28 10.98
CA PRO A 178 -2.49 -3.65 10.65
C PRO A 178 -2.82 -3.98 9.19
N LEU A 179 -1.98 -4.82 8.59
CA LEU A 179 -2.18 -5.34 7.23
C LEU A 179 -2.26 -6.85 7.25
N LEU A 180 -3.21 -7.36 6.47
CA LEU A 180 -3.56 -8.78 6.40
C LEU A 180 -3.23 -9.35 5.01
N ALA A 181 -2.83 -10.62 4.98
CA ALA A 181 -2.68 -11.38 3.74
C ALA A 181 -4.04 -11.53 3.06
N VAL A 182 -4.11 -11.22 1.76
CA VAL A 182 -5.37 -11.26 0.99
C VAL A 182 -5.79 -12.66 0.56
N ALA A 183 -4.90 -13.64 0.61
CA ALA A 183 -5.16 -15.04 0.31
C ALA A 183 -4.14 -15.95 1.01
N ASP A 184 -4.36 -17.26 0.94
CA ASP A 184 -3.31 -18.23 1.21
C ASP A 184 -2.21 -18.06 0.16
N ALA A 185 -0.97 -17.86 0.59
CA ALA A 185 0.09 -17.43 -0.31
C ALA A 185 1.49 -17.79 0.20
N THR A 186 2.47 -17.68 -0.70
CA THR A 186 3.90 -17.72 -0.35
C THR A 186 4.48 -16.31 -0.45
N VAL A 187 5.21 -15.87 0.56
CA VAL A 187 5.91 -14.58 0.55
C VAL A 187 7.12 -14.70 -0.36
N VAL A 188 7.14 -13.99 -1.49
CA VAL A 188 8.28 -14.00 -2.42
C VAL A 188 9.25 -12.85 -2.16
N VAL A 189 8.76 -11.72 -1.67
CA VAL A 189 9.58 -10.57 -1.28
C VAL A 189 9.08 -9.99 0.03
N ALA A 190 10.01 -9.69 0.93
CA ALA A 190 9.78 -8.97 2.17
C ALA A 190 10.92 -7.96 2.37
N SER A 191 10.63 -6.68 2.19
CA SER A 191 11.60 -5.59 2.29
C SER A 191 11.20 -4.63 3.42
N ASP A 192 12.09 -4.44 4.40
CA ASP A 192 11.78 -3.68 5.63
C ASP A 192 12.90 -2.71 6.07
N GLY A 193 13.85 -2.41 5.18
CA GLY A 193 15.05 -1.62 5.52
C GLY A 193 14.88 -0.10 5.40
N GLN A 194 13.89 0.38 4.65
CA GLN A 194 13.76 1.80 4.31
C GLN A 194 13.08 2.59 5.42
N ARG A 195 13.62 3.78 5.74
CA ARG A 195 13.02 4.67 6.74
C ARG A 195 11.71 5.26 6.24
N ASP A 196 10.72 5.30 7.12
CA ASP A 196 9.56 6.15 6.93
C ASP A 196 9.99 7.62 7.00
N HIS A 197 9.60 8.41 6.01
CA HIS A 197 9.86 9.86 5.97
C HIS A 197 8.68 10.63 6.59
N LEU A 198 8.85 11.94 6.76
CA LEU A 198 7.76 12.83 7.15
C LEU A 198 6.77 13.00 5.98
N SER A 199 5.55 13.43 6.26
CA SER A 199 4.57 13.69 5.19
C SER A 199 5.05 14.81 4.26
N ARG A 200 4.70 14.69 2.98
CA ARG A 200 4.77 15.73 1.96
C ARG A 200 3.37 16.21 1.59
N ASN A 201 2.50 16.35 2.60
CA ASN A 201 1.11 16.76 2.44
C ASN A 201 0.95 18.30 2.42
N SER A 202 1.91 18.99 1.84
CA SER A 202 1.87 20.43 1.58
C SER A 202 2.47 20.75 0.22
N LEU A 203 2.17 21.92 -0.36
CA LEU A 203 2.72 22.31 -1.66
C LEU A 203 4.26 22.34 -1.67
N PRO A 204 4.97 22.96 -0.69
CA PRO A 204 6.42 22.98 -0.71
C PRO A 204 7.04 21.57 -0.58
N ALA A 205 6.46 20.72 0.26
CA ALA A 205 6.96 19.36 0.44
C ALA A 205 6.65 18.45 -0.77
N LEU A 206 5.50 18.66 -1.43
CA LEU A 206 5.17 17.99 -2.70
C LEU A 206 6.10 18.45 -3.82
N ALA A 207 6.42 19.75 -3.91
CA ALA A 207 7.38 20.26 -4.86
C ALA A 207 8.77 19.64 -4.65
N TYR A 208 9.24 19.55 -3.40
CA TYR A 208 10.48 18.85 -3.07
C TYR A 208 10.46 17.37 -3.50
N LEU A 209 9.35 16.66 -3.28
CA LEU A 209 9.19 15.29 -3.74
C LEU A 209 9.33 15.17 -5.26
N MET A 210 8.64 16.04 -6.00
CA MET A 210 8.59 15.99 -7.46
C MET A 210 9.89 16.43 -8.12
N LEU A 211 10.54 17.47 -7.59
CA LEU A 211 11.69 18.11 -8.22
C LEU A 211 13.04 17.53 -7.78
N ALA A 212 13.12 16.91 -6.60
CA ALA A 212 14.38 16.40 -6.06
C ALA A 212 14.35 14.90 -5.79
N GLU A 213 13.43 14.42 -4.94
CA GLU A 213 13.51 13.04 -4.46
C GLU A 213 13.06 11.99 -5.47
N ALA A 214 11.97 12.23 -6.21
CA ALA A 214 11.43 11.28 -7.18
C ALA A 214 12.44 10.95 -8.30
N PRO A 215 13.15 11.93 -8.89
CA PRO A 215 14.26 11.68 -9.80
C PRO A 215 15.31 10.73 -9.21
N VAL A 216 15.86 11.06 -8.04
CA VAL A 216 16.92 10.28 -7.38
C VAL A 216 16.48 8.86 -7.08
N ARG A 217 15.25 8.66 -6.59
CA ARG A 217 14.72 7.32 -6.30
C ARG A 217 14.54 6.49 -7.56
N SER A 218 14.18 7.12 -8.67
CA SER A 218 13.99 6.43 -9.96
C SER A 218 15.31 5.89 -10.52
N ILE A 219 16.44 6.53 -10.21
CA ILE A 219 17.79 6.05 -10.56
C ILE A 219 18.11 4.73 -9.86
N VAL A 220 17.68 4.57 -8.62
CA VAL A 220 18.01 3.41 -7.80
C VAL A 220 17.06 2.23 -8.09
N GLY A 221 15.84 2.50 -8.55
CA GLY A 221 14.90 1.51 -9.10
C GLY A 221 13.59 1.36 -8.31
N ALA A 222 12.69 0.50 -8.80
CA ALA A 222 11.33 0.34 -8.28
C ALA A 222 11.26 0.13 -6.77
N HIS A 223 12.21 -0.61 -6.18
CA HIS A 223 12.25 -0.85 -4.75
C HIS A 223 12.32 0.45 -3.92
N ARG A 224 12.97 1.53 -4.38
CA ARG A 224 13.00 2.83 -3.68
C ARG A 224 11.74 3.65 -3.85
N ILE A 225 10.95 3.36 -4.89
CA ILE A 225 9.65 3.97 -5.16
C ILE A 225 8.59 3.27 -4.31
N ILE A 226 8.52 1.94 -4.37
CA ILE A 226 7.59 1.10 -3.62
C ILE A 226 7.88 1.16 -2.11
N GLY A 227 9.15 1.35 -1.70
CA GLY A 227 9.52 1.45 -0.29
C GLY A 227 9.68 0.07 0.37
N ASN A 228 9.36 -0.02 1.66
CA ASN A 228 9.20 -1.32 2.32
C ASN A 228 7.94 -1.98 1.77
N HIS A 229 8.01 -3.26 1.46
CA HIS A 229 6.92 -3.94 0.78
C HIS A 229 6.93 -5.44 1.00
N VAL A 230 5.76 -6.05 0.80
CA VAL A 230 5.57 -7.50 0.74
C VAL A 230 4.98 -7.83 -0.61
N ILE A 231 5.54 -8.86 -1.26
CA ILE A 231 4.96 -9.47 -2.45
C ILE A 231 4.57 -10.90 -2.09
N LEU A 232 3.30 -11.23 -2.30
CA LEU A 232 2.74 -12.56 -2.07
C LEU A 232 2.48 -13.24 -3.42
N ASP A 233 2.96 -14.45 -3.60
CA ASP A 233 2.55 -15.35 -4.68
C ASP A 233 1.26 -16.08 -4.26
N LEU A 234 0.17 -15.77 -4.95
CA LEU A 234 -1.16 -16.34 -4.69
C LEU A 234 -1.39 -17.66 -5.47
N GLY A 235 -0.40 -18.10 -6.26
CA GLY A 235 -0.55 -19.16 -7.24
C GLY A 235 -1.13 -18.67 -8.57
N GLY A 236 -1.12 -19.54 -9.58
CA GLY A 236 -1.70 -19.24 -10.90
C GLY A 236 -1.03 -18.07 -11.64
N GLY A 237 0.18 -17.67 -11.26
CA GLY A 237 0.88 -16.52 -11.84
C GLY A 237 0.40 -15.15 -11.36
N THR A 238 -0.41 -15.09 -10.28
CA THR A 238 -0.90 -13.84 -9.70
C THR A 238 -0.15 -13.49 -8.43
N TYR A 239 0.31 -12.25 -8.32
CA TYR A 239 1.08 -11.75 -7.20
C TYR A 239 0.43 -10.52 -6.59
N ALA A 240 0.32 -10.43 -5.27
CA ALA A 240 -0.17 -9.27 -4.56
C ALA A 240 0.96 -8.42 -4.02
N VAL A 241 0.91 -7.11 -4.24
CA VAL A 241 1.89 -6.14 -3.73
C VAL A 241 1.27 -5.28 -2.64
N TYR A 242 1.99 -5.16 -1.52
CA TYR A 242 1.70 -4.23 -0.43
C TYR A 242 2.87 -3.26 -0.33
N ALA A 243 2.68 -1.99 -0.67
CA ALA A 243 3.75 -1.01 -0.70
C ALA A 243 3.71 -0.05 0.49
N HIS A 244 4.78 0.73 0.63
CA HIS A 244 4.92 1.82 1.60
C HIS A 244 4.81 1.39 3.07
N LEU A 245 5.19 0.15 3.37
CA LEU A 245 5.08 -0.45 4.70
C LEU A 245 5.95 0.27 5.74
N ARG A 246 5.55 0.17 7.01
CA ARG A 246 6.28 0.79 8.11
C ARG A 246 7.57 0.03 8.38
N ARG A 247 8.68 0.76 8.55
CA ARG A 247 9.97 0.15 8.87
C ARG A 247 9.93 -0.65 10.17
N GLY A 248 10.50 -1.85 10.15
CA GLY A 248 10.57 -2.76 11.29
C GLY A 248 9.20 -3.30 11.70
N SER A 249 8.24 -3.39 10.78
CA SER A 249 6.88 -3.83 11.09
C SER A 249 6.47 -5.15 10.46
N LEU A 250 7.24 -5.65 9.49
CA LEU A 250 6.90 -6.90 8.80
C LEU A 250 6.95 -8.06 9.80
N ARG A 251 5.94 -8.93 9.70
CA ARG A 251 5.79 -10.14 10.52
C ARG A 251 6.18 -11.41 9.77
N VAL A 252 6.63 -11.24 8.53
CA VAL A 252 6.91 -12.31 7.57
C VAL A 252 8.25 -12.06 6.87
N ARG A 253 8.81 -13.11 6.31
CA ARG A 253 10.04 -13.13 5.52
C ARG A 253 9.81 -13.85 4.20
N ALA A 254 10.68 -13.61 3.23
CA ALA A 254 10.65 -14.36 1.97
C ALA A 254 10.79 -15.87 2.25
N GLY A 255 9.93 -16.67 1.61
CA GLY A 255 9.79 -18.11 1.81
C GLY A 255 8.67 -18.51 2.76
N ASP A 256 8.15 -17.60 3.60
CA ASP A 256 7.06 -17.93 4.53
C ASP A 256 5.76 -18.23 3.78
N ARG A 257 4.98 -19.18 4.30
CA ARG A 257 3.58 -19.38 3.90
C ARG A 257 2.67 -18.60 4.84
N VAL A 258 1.69 -17.91 4.27
CA VAL A 258 0.70 -17.13 5.01
C VAL A 258 -0.70 -17.62 4.66
N ARG A 259 -1.64 -17.47 5.60
CA ARG A 259 -3.07 -17.71 5.36
C ARG A 259 -3.82 -16.41 5.12
N ALA A 260 -4.92 -16.45 4.37
CA ALA A 260 -5.82 -15.31 4.23
C ALA A 260 -6.22 -14.76 5.61
N GLY A 261 -6.16 -13.43 5.79
CA GLY A 261 -6.41 -12.76 7.06
C GLY A 261 -5.24 -12.75 8.05
N GLN A 262 -4.12 -13.45 7.77
CA GLN A 262 -2.94 -13.41 8.63
C GLN A 262 -2.27 -12.04 8.60
N GLY A 263 -1.93 -11.49 9.77
CA GLY A 263 -1.21 -10.21 9.86
C GLY A 263 0.22 -10.28 9.32
N ILE A 264 0.53 -9.51 8.28
CA ILE A 264 1.83 -9.52 7.57
C ILE A 264 2.71 -8.31 7.88
N GLY A 265 2.13 -7.21 8.35
CA GLY A 265 2.86 -5.98 8.61
C GLY A 265 1.97 -4.83 9.03
N ARG A 266 2.48 -3.60 8.89
CA ARG A 266 1.72 -2.38 9.18
C ARG A 266 1.92 -1.33 8.09
N VAL A 267 0.89 -0.52 7.88
CA VAL A 267 0.94 0.65 6.98
C VAL A 267 2.02 1.62 7.46
N GLY A 268 2.83 2.11 6.52
CA GLY A 268 3.92 3.04 6.78
C GLY A 268 3.84 4.30 5.92
N ASN A 269 5.02 4.88 5.71
CA ASN A 269 5.25 6.05 4.88
C ASN A 269 6.68 5.99 4.32
N SER A 270 7.04 4.83 3.78
CA SER A 270 8.35 4.58 3.15
C SER A 270 8.22 4.61 1.63
N GLY A 271 9.33 4.84 0.93
CA GLY A 271 9.33 4.94 -0.53
C GLY A 271 8.93 6.33 -1.02
N ASN A 272 8.15 6.38 -2.11
CA ASN A 272 7.71 7.61 -2.77
C ASN A 272 6.23 7.90 -2.51
N THR A 273 5.92 8.32 -1.27
CA THR A 273 4.56 8.67 -0.85
C THR A 273 4.46 10.13 -0.43
N THR A 274 3.25 10.69 -0.51
CA THR A 274 2.94 12.02 0.05
C THR A 274 2.54 11.93 1.52
N GLU A 275 1.91 10.84 1.94
CA GLU A 275 1.46 10.61 3.32
C GLU A 275 1.23 9.12 3.61
N PRO A 276 1.08 8.70 4.87
CA PRO A 276 0.81 7.31 5.21
C PRO A 276 -0.50 6.79 4.60
N HIS A 277 -0.41 5.74 3.79
CA HIS A 277 -1.52 5.03 3.16
C HIS A 277 -1.09 3.60 2.80
N LEU A 278 -2.05 2.72 2.54
CA LEU A 278 -1.77 1.44 1.89
C LEU A 278 -1.92 1.61 0.38
N HIS A 279 -0.87 1.28 -0.37
CA HIS A 279 -0.95 1.03 -1.80
C HIS A 279 -0.97 -0.48 -2.03
N PHE A 280 -2.00 -0.95 -2.75
CA PHE A 280 -2.24 -2.37 -3.01
C PHE A 280 -2.57 -2.60 -4.49
N HIS A 281 -2.03 -3.66 -5.08
CA HIS A 281 -2.43 -4.13 -6.41
C HIS A 281 -2.08 -5.60 -6.62
N LEU A 282 -2.65 -6.19 -7.67
CA LEU A 282 -2.24 -7.50 -8.18
C LEU A 282 -1.44 -7.34 -9.48
N MET A 283 -0.52 -8.26 -9.73
CA MET A 283 0.33 -8.29 -10.92
C MET A 283 0.60 -9.71 -11.45
N ASP A 284 0.99 -9.83 -12.73
CA ASP A 284 1.20 -11.10 -13.45
C ASP A 284 2.62 -11.70 -13.30
N GLY A 285 3.43 -11.16 -12.40
CA GLY A 285 4.80 -11.63 -12.16
C GLY A 285 5.40 -11.01 -10.91
N PRO A 286 6.46 -11.59 -10.32
CA PRO A 286 7.01 -11.16 -9.03
C PRO A 286 7.89 -9.90 -9.11
N ASP A 287 8.26 -9.45 -10.31
CA ASP A 287 9.14 -8.31 -10.54
C ASP A 287 8.33 -7.08 -10.98
N PRO A 288 8.15 -6.07 -10.11
CA PRO A 288 7.42 -4.85 -10.46
C PRO A 288 8.00 -4.14 -11.70
N ASP A 289 9.32 -4.15 -11.93
CA ASP A 289 9.91 -3.48 -13.10
C ASP A 289 9.42 -4.10 -14.43
N ALA A 290 8.93 -5.34 -14.43
CA ALA A 290 8.55 -6.08 -15.63
C ALA A 290 7.08 -6.58 -15.68
N ALA A 291 6.40 -6.65 -14.53
CA ALA A 291 5.05 -7.17 -14.40
C ALA A 291 3.97 -6.18 -14.88
N ARG A 292 2.79 -6.71 -15.16
CA ARG A 292 1.58 -5.96 -15.52
C ARG A 292 0.55 -6.10 -14.44
N GLY A 293 -0.27 -5.06 -14.28
CA GLY A 293 -1.38 -5.11 -13.35
C GLY A 293 -2.44 -6.13 -13.77
N VAL A 294 -2.96 -6.84 -12.78
CA VAL A 294 -4.09 -7.78 -12.89
C VAL A 294 -5.30 -7.14 -12.19
N PRO A 295 -6.50 -7.12 -12.83
CA PRO A 295 -7.69 -6.62 -12.17
C PRO A 295 -8.04 -7.49 -10.96
N PHE A 296 -8.54 -6.87 -9.90
CA PHE A 296 -8.95 -7.58 -8.69
C PHE A 296 -10.28 -7.06 -8.18
N THR A 297 -10.89 -7.79 -7.26
CA THR A 297 -12.01 -7.33 -6.45
C THR A 297 -11.85 -7.84 -5.02
N TRP A 298 -12.25 -7.04 -4.02
CA TRP A 298 -12.25 -7.51 -2.63
C TRP A 298 -13.56 -8.20 -2.31
N ARG A 299 -13.47 -9.40 -1.73
CA ARG A 299 -14.63 -10.17 -1.29
C ARG A 299 -15.48 -9.35 -0.33
N GLY A 300 -16.78 -9.21 -0.65
CA GLY A 300 -17.76 -8.51 0.16
C GLY A 300 -17.68 -6.97 0.12
N VAL A 301 -16.69 -6.39 -0.58
CA VAL A 301 -16.51 -4.93 -0.68
C VAL A 301 -16.52 -4.45 -2.13
N GLY A 302 -16.04 -5.26 -3.07
CA GLY A 302 -15.79 -4.82 -4.44
C GLY A 302 -14.48 -4.04 -4.57
N VAL A 303 -14.46 -3.07 -5.47
CA VAL A 303 -13.37 -2.09 -5.60
C VAL A 303 -13.97 -0.70 -5.38
N PRO A 304 -13.74 -0.07 -4.21
CA PRO A 304 -14.33 1.22 -3.88
C PRO A 304 -13.87 2.33 -4.84
N ALA A 305 -14.76 3.23 -5.24
CA ALA A 305 -14.46 4.39 -6.06
C ALA A 305 -13.68 5.48 -5.30
N ASN A 306 -13.06 6.39 -6.03
CA ASN A 306 -12.33 7.54 -5.50
C ASN A 306 -13.26 8.36 -4.63
N GLY A 307 -12.86 8.56 -3.37
CA GLY A 307 -13.69 9.28 -2.43
C GLY A 307 -14.60 8.38 -1.59
N GLU A 308 -14.89 7.16 -2.05
CA GLU A 308 -15.77 6.20 -1.40
C GLU A 308 -15.17 5.69 -0.11
N THR A 309 -16.04 5.57 0.91
CA THR A 309 -15.68 5.01 2.20
C THR A 309 -16.34 3.65 2.35
N PHE A 310 -15.59 2.67 2.80
CA PHE A 310 -16.02 1.29 2.98
C PHE A 310 -15.58 0.78 4.36
N THR A 311 -16.29 -0.24 4.85
CA THR A 311 -15.98 -0.88 6.13
C THR A 311 -15.78 -2.36 5.91
N VAL A 312 -14.66 -2.88 6.38
CA VAL A 312 -14.40 -4.31 6.42
C VAL A 312 -14.64 -4.80 7.84
N VAL A 313 -15.67 -5.61 8.01
CA VAL A 313 -15.95 -6.29 9.29
C VAL A 313 -14.90 -7.38 9.47
N GLU A 314 -14.33 -7.49 10.67
CA GLU A 314 -13.49 -8.65 10.98
C GLU A 314 -14.35 -9.91 10.81
N PRO A 315 -13.83 -10.97 10.17
CA PRO A 315 -14.54 -12.24 10.22
C PRO A 315 -14.67 -12.58 11.71
N GLU A 316 -15.90 -12.71 12.21
CA GLU A 316 -16.14 -13.20 13.56
C GLU A 316 -15.26 -14.44 13.72
N GLU A 317 -14.32 -14.40 14.69
CA GLU A 317 -13.65 -15.62 15.08
C GLU A 317 -14.76 -16.63 15.29
N ARG A 318 -14.73 -17.73 14.53
CA ARG A 318 -15.68 -18.82 14.68
C ARG A 318 -15.41 -19.44 16.05
N GLY A 319 -15.85 -18.75 17.11
CA GLY A 319 -16.03 -19.22 18.47
C GLY A 319 -17.23 -20.17 18.50
N GLY A 320 -17.20 -21.17 17.62
CA GLY A 320 -17.95 -22.37 17.84
C GLY A 320 -17.20 -23.13 18.92
N GLN A 321 -17.60 -22.93 20.18
CA GLN A 321 -17.56 -24.08 21.08
C GLN A 321 -18.24 -25.23 20.32
N PRO A 322 -17.63 -26.43 20.23
CA PRO A 322 -18.35 -27.55 19.69
C PRO A 322 -19.52 -27.78 20.65
N THR A 323 -20.73 -27.41 20.23
CA THR A 323 -21.93 -27.88 20.91
C THR A 323 -21.89 -29.39 20.83
N GLU A 324 -21.69 -30.03 21.99
CA GLU A 324 -21.67 -31.48 22.20
C GLU A 324 -22.89 -32.18 21.57
N GLU A 325 -23.95 -31.42 21.27
CA GLU A 325 -25.18 -31.87 20.63
C GLU A 325 -25.02 -32.48 19.21
N ARG A 326 -23.91 -32.20 18.50
CA ARG A 326 -23.64 -32.84 17.18
C ARG A 326 -22.80 -34.12 17.25
N ALA A 327 -22.10 -34.38 18.35
CA ALA A 327 -21.35 -35.62 18.52
C ALA A 327 -22.27 -36.79 18.93
N GLU A 328 -23.37 -36.51 19.63
CA GLU A 328 -24.27 -37.56 20.13
C GLU A 328 -25.24 -38.12 19.07
N LYS A 329 -25.59 -37.35 18.04
CA LYS A 329 -26.50 -37.83 16.98
C LYS A 329 -25.86 -38.75 15.94
N GLN A 330 -24.53 -38.93 15.97
CA GLN A 330 -23.82 -39.84 15.06
C GLN A 330 -23.33 -41.14 15.71
N ALA A 331 -23.43 -41.27 17.03
CA ALA A 331 -22.95 -42.46 17.77
C ALA A 331 -24.04 -43.49 18.14
N GLY A 332 -25.32 -43.23 17.83
CA GLY A 332 -26.44 -44.05 18.31
C GLY A 332 -27.33 -44.64 17.21
N ARG A 333 -26.84 -45.63 16.46
CA ARG A 333 -27.70 -46.64 15.81
C ARG A 333 -27.05 -48.03 15.94
N PRO A 334 -27.60 -48.94 16.77
CA PRO A 334 -27.14 -50.32 16.80
C PRO A 334 -27.59 -51.06 15.54
N THR A 335 -26.70 -51.87 14.98
CA THR A 335 -26.96 -52.80 13.89
C THR A 335 -27.68 -54.02 14.47
N GLU A 336 -28.97 -54.17 14.18
CA GLU A 336 -29.71 -55.39 14.52
C GLU A 336 -29.58 -56.39 13.36
N GLN A 337 -28.97 -57.54 13.68
CA GLN A 337 -28.93 -58.73 12.85
C GLN A 337 -30.35 -59.22 12.57
N GLN A 338 -30.63 -59.58 11.31
CA GLN A 338 -31.66 -60.58 11.02
C GLN A 338 -31.09 -61.69 10.15
N ALA A 339 -31.31 -62.90 10.65
CA ALA A 339 -30.76 -64.17 10.23
C ALA A 339 -31.31 -64.66 8.88
N GLY A 340 -30.43 -65.31 8.12
CA GLY A 340 -30.64 -66.69 7.65
C GLY A 340 -31.29 -66.88 6.27
N ARG A 341 -30.55 -67.52 5.34
CA ARG A 341 -30.87 -68.82 4.70
C ARG A 341 -29.78 -69.25 3.69
N PRO A 342 -29.72 -70.53 3.28
CA PRO A 342 -28.48 -71.32 3.31
C PRO A 342 -27.77 -71.52 1.96
N VAL A 343 -26.59 -72.12 2.09
CA VAL A 343 -25.65 -72.59 1.07
C VAL A 343 -26.20 -73.77 0.25
N GLU A 344 -26.22 -73.61 -1.07
CA GLU A 344 -26.00 -74.63 -2.12
C GLU A 344 -25.47 -73.82 -3.32
N GLY A 345 -24.45 -74.14 -4.11
CA GLY A 345 -23.61 -75.31 -4.30
C GLY A 345 -23.15 -75.26 -5.77
N ARG A 346 -21.85 -75.51 -6.03
CA ARG A 346 -21.24 -75.81 -7.36
C ARG A 346 -21.22 -74.68 -8.40
N ALA A 347 -20.29 -74.58 -9.34
CA ALA A 347 -19.01 -75.25 -9.64
C ALA A 347 -18.42 -74.51 -10.86
N ALA A 348 -17.09 -74.56 -10.99
CA ALA A 348 -16.29 -74.40 -12.23
C ALA A 348 -16.48 -73.10 -13.05
N GLY A 349 -15.45 -72.48 -13.58
CA GLY A 349 -14.06 -72.84 -13.72
C GLY A 349 -13.45 -71.86 -14.73
N SER A 350 -12.11 -71.84 -14.73
CA SER A 350 -11.17 -71.15 -15.61
C SER A 350 -11.18 -69.62 -15.61
#